data_AF-A0AA88PVA2-F1
#
_entry.id   AF-A0AA88PVA2-F1
#
_cell.length_a   1.000
_cell.length_b   1.000
_cell.length_c   1.000
_cell.angle_alpha   90.00
_cell.angle_beta   90.00
_cell.angle_gamma   90.00
#
_symmetry.space_group_name_H-M   'P 1'
#
loop_
_entity.id
_entity.type
_entity.pdbx_description
1 polymer ?
#
loop_
_entity_poly.entity_id
_entity_poly.type
_entity_poly.pdbx_seq_one_letter_code
_entity_poly.pdbx_strand_id
1 'polypeptide(L)'
;MHICAAVVRDTKCVREEPCFDLNVMVNMAELVSKDVTAADGEKILLKHSSFDKIRKRRNLHSCVLQEIINLFQDVLDKTKGNYVHNKEELNHHIELIHIMDQLRNCVYKTKDRCKKLYKMSDIATTSSPAISERNMTANQLAVLQLQKLKSASRRLNDAHVQEMVMDELKSLNLYIKGKGFRKITND
;
A
#
# COMPACT_ATOMS: atom_id res chain seq x y z
N MET A 1 -21.20 -28.29 -15.18
CA MET A 1 -19.76 -28.23 -14.86
C MET A 1 -19.50 -26.89 -14.17
N HIS A 2 -19.39 -26.87 -12.84
CA HIS A 2 -19.14 -25.63 -12.09
C HIS A 2 -17.66 -25.28 -12.20
N ILE A 3 -17.37 -24.13 -12.82
CA ILE A 3 -16.03 -23.56 -12.91
C ILE A 3 -15.65 -23.13 -11.49
N CYS A 4 -14.86 -23.94 -10.81
CA CYS A 4 -14.33 -23.60 -9.49
C CYS A 4 -13.37 -22.42 -9.65
N ALA A 5 -13.74 -21.24 -9.14
CA ALA A 5 -12.90 -20.05 -9.09
C ALA A 5 -11.77 -20.13 -8.04
N ALA A 6 -11.44 -21.34 -7.59
CA ALA A 6 -10.55 -21.66 -6.47
C ALA A 6 -9.72 -22.93 -6.76
N VAL A 7 -8.71 -23.19 -5.92
CA VAL A 7 -7.80 -24.33 -6.07
C VAL A 7 -8.54 -25.61 -5.67
N VAL A 8 -8.47 -26.62 -6.54
CA VAL A 8 -8.97 -27.97 -6.22
C VAL A 8 -7.90 -28.67 -5.38
N ARG A 9 -8.20 -28.94 -4.12
CA ARG A 9 -7.44 -29.85 -3.25
C ARG A 9 -8.35 -31.00 -2.84
N ASP A 10 -7.91 -32.24 -3.02
CA ASP A 10 -8.65 -33.46 -2.65
C ASP A 10 -10.13 -33.45 -3.08
N THR A 11 -10.39 -33.14 -4.36
CA THR A 11 -11.74 -33.03 -4.96
C THR A 11 -12.70 -32.01 -4.32
N LYS A 12 -12.22 -31.18 -3.37
CA LYS A 12 -12.98 -30.09 -2.76
C LYS A 12 -12.50 -28.74 -3.29
N CYS A 13 -13.45 -27.88 -3.65
CA CYS A 13 -13.19 -26.49 -4.04
C CYS A 13 -12.96 -25.69 -2.75
N VAL A 14 -11.71 -25.46 -2.38
CA VAL A 14 -11.37 -24.71 -1.14
C VAL A 14 -11.17 -23.25 -1.50
N ARG A 15 -12.04 -22.37 -0.99
CA ARG A 15 -11.79 -20.92 -1.08
C ARG A 15 -10.57 -20.58 -0.24
N GLU A 16 -9.49 -20.17 -0.89
CA GLU A 16 -8.33 -19.60 -0.20
C GLU A 16 -8.76 -18.27 0.45
N GLU A 17 -8.77 -18.24 1.78
CA GLU A 17 -9.02 -17.00 2.51
C GLU A 17 -7.82 -16.05 2.37
N PRO A 18 -8.04 -14.73 2.33
CA PRO A 18 -6.93 -13.77 2.33
C PRO A 18 -6.16 -13.87 3.64
N CYS A 19 -4.85 -13.60 3.61
CA CYS A 19 -4.01 -13.60 4.82
C CYS A 19 -4.47 -12.60 5.91
N PHE A 20 -5.29 -11.62 5.51
CA PHE A 20 -5.83 -10.58 6.38
C PHE A 20 -7.22 -10.16 5.86
N ASP A 21 -8.16 -9.89 6.76
CA ASP A 21 -9.46 -9.32 6.40
C ASP A 21 -9.33 -7.81 6.15
N LEU A 22 -9.31 -7.43 4.88
CA LEU A 22 -9.16 -6.04 4.47
C LEU A 22 -10.32 -5.13 4.92
N ASN A 23 -11.48 -5.69 5.30
CA ASN A 23 -12.58 -4.88 5.81
C ASN A 23 -12.23 -4.24 7.16
N VAL A 24 -11.45 -4.91 8.00
CA VAL A 24 -10.96 -4.37 9.28
C VAL A 24 -10.21 -3.05 9.06
N MET A 25 -9.33 -3.03 8.05
CA MET A 25 -8.57 -1.83 7.71
C MET A 25 -9.45 -0.73 7.10
N VAL A 26 -10.43 -1.08 6.25
CA VAL A 26 -11.35 -0.08 5.65
C VAL A 26 -12.15 0.62 6.73
N ASN A 27 -12.76 -0.14 7.64
CA ASN A 27 -13.54 0.42 8.74
C ASN A 27 -12.68 1.33 9.62
N MET A 28 -11.46 0.91 9.93
CA MET A 28 -10.56 1.73 10.74
C MET A 28 -10.07 2.98 9.99
N ALA A 29 -9.86 2.91 8.68
CA ALA A 29 -9.49 4.05 7.86
C ALA A 29 -10.57 5.14 7.83
N GLU A 30 -11.85 4.73 7.83
CA GLU A 30 -12.99 5.65 7.89
C GLU A 30 -13.03 6.43 9.21
N LEU A 31 -12.61 5.81 10.32
CA LEU A 31 -12.61 6.45 11.65
C LEU A 31 -11.51 7.50 11.83
N VAL A 32 -10.42 7.44 11.06
CA VAL A 32 -9.25 8.32 11.25
C VAL A 32 -9.03 9.34 10.12
N SER A 33 -9.67 9.15 8.98
CA SER A 33 -9.48 10.03 7.82
C SER A 33 -10.32 11.30 7.95
N LYS A 34 -9.76 12.41 7.47
CA LYS A 34 -10.34 13.76 7.58
C LYS A 34 -10.90 14.32 6.26
N ASP A 35 -11.01 13.49 5.22
CA ASP A 35 -11.47 13.89 3.87
C ASP A 35 -10.68 15.08 3.30
N VAL A 36 -9.36 14.96 3.33
CA VAL A 36 -8.46 16.05 2.94
C VAL A 36 -8.31 16.06 1.42
N THR A 37 -8.84 17.10 0.76
CA THR A 37 -8.55 17.36 -0.65
C THR A 37 -7.15 17.96 -0.78
N ALA A 38 -6.22 17.25 -1.43
CA ALA A 38 -4.93 17.80 -1.81
C ALA A 38 -5.11 19.10 -2.62
N ALA A 39 -4.38 20.16 -2.26
CA ALA A 39 -4.56 21.50 -2.84
C ALA A 39 -4.31 21.56 -4.36
N ASP A 40 -3.55 20.60 -4.90
CA ASP A 40 -3.18 20.45 -6.30
C ASP A 40 -3.77 19.18 -6.95
N GLY A 41 -4.54 18.38 -6.21
CA GLY A 41 -5.01 17.07 -6.63
C GLY A 41 -3.89 16.03 -6.83
N GLU A 42 -2.66 16.31 -6.39
CA GLU A 42 -1.54 15.37 -6.42
C GLU A 42 -1.75 14.29 -5.37
N LYS A 43 -1.77 13.03 -5.83
CA LYS A 43 -1.86 11.85 -4.96
C LYS A 43 -0.48 11.26 -4.74
N ILE A 44 -0.23 10.63 -3.60
CA ILE A 44 1.00 9.88 -3.33
C ILE A 44 0.95 8.53 -4.06
N LEU A 45 -0.18 7.82 -3.95
CA LEU A 45 -0.41 6.58 -4.67
C LEU A 45 -0.75 6.84 -6.15
N LEU A 46 -0.33 5.93 -7.02
CA LEU A 46 -0.69 5.94 -8.43
C LEU A 46 -2.17 5.66 -8.61
N LYS A 47 -2.73 6.08 -9.75
CA LYS A 47 -4.10 5.72 -10.12
C LYS A 47 -4.28 4.20 -10.07
N HIS A 48 -5.41 3.75 -9.53
CA HIS A 48 -5.74 2.34 -9.40
C HIS A 48 -5.55 1.55 -10.71
N SER A 49 -5.96 2.13 -11.84
CA SER A 49 -5.80 1.54 -13.18
C SER A 49 -4.33 1.32 -13.58
N SER A 50 -3.44 2.22 -13.16
CA SER A 50 -2.01 2.12 -13.41
C SER A 50 -1.38 1.09 -12.47
N PHE A 51 -1.73 1.14 -11.19
CA PHE A 51 -1.25 0.20 -10.18
C PHE A 51 -1.67 -1.26 -10.47
N ASP A 52 -2.77 -1.48 -11.19
CA ASP A 52 -3.21 -2.81 -11.60
C ASP A 52 -2.13 -3.58 -12.42
N LYS A 53 -1.28 -2.87 -13.17
CA LYS A 53 -0.14 -3.50 -13.88
C LYS A 53 0.92 -4.02 -12.90
N ILE A 54 1.13 -3.31 -11.79
CA ILE A 54 2.05 -3.71 -10.71
C ILE A 54 1.48 -4.93 -9.99
N ARG A 55 0.20 -4.89 -9.56
CA ARG A 55 -0.41 -5.96 -8.74
C ARG A 55 -0.41 -7.34 -9.39
N LYS A 56 -0.42 -7.37 -10.72
CA LYS A 56 -0.37 -8.60 -11.53
C LYS A 56 1.00 -9.29 -11.50
N ARG A 57 2.04 -8.62 -11.02
CA ARG A 57 3.42 -9.13 -10.92
C ARG A 57 3.79 -9.28 -9.44
N ARG A 58 3.77 -10.52 -8.92
CA ARG A 58 4.05 -10.86 -7.50
C ARG A 58 5.20 -10.04 -6.92
N ASN A 59 6.38 -10.12 -7.55
CA ASN A 59 7.58 -9.49 -7.00
C ASN A 59 7.55 -7.95 -7.00
N LEU A 60 6.94 -7.33 -8.02
CA LEU A 60 6.80 -5.87 -8.07
C LEU A 60 5.78 -5.41 -7.04
N HIS A 61 4.65 -6.10 -7.00
CA HIS A 61 3.58 -5.81 -6.06
C HIS A 61 4.06 -5.93 -4.62
N SER A 62 4.72 -7.03 -4.24
CA SER A 62 5.23 -7.20 -2.89
C SER A 62 6.22 -6.10 -2.50
N CYS A 63 7.13 -5.75 -3.39
CA CYS A 63 8.11 -4.68 -3.15
C CYS A 63 7.42 -3.33 -2.91
N VAL A 64 6.57 -2.92 -3.86
CA VAL A 64 5.89 -1.62 -3.77
C VAL A 64 4.93 -1.57 -2.58
N LEU A 65 4.19 -2.66 -2.32
CA LEU A 65 3.25 -2.73 -1.21
C LEU A 65 3.96 -2.63 0.15
N GLN A 66 5.15 -3.22 0.28
CA GLN A 66 5.94 -3.10 1.51
C GLN A 66 6.33 -1.64 1.78
N GLU A 67 6.75 -0.90 0.76
CA GLU A 67 7.07 0.53 0.91
C GLU A 67 5.85 1.41 1.15
N ILE A 68 4.69 1.05 0.59
CA ILE A 68 3.41 1.71 0.92
C ILE A 68 3.14 1.54 2.43
N ILE A 69 3.13 0.30 2.92
CA ILE A 69 2.86 0.00 4.34
C ILE A 69 3.87 0.72 5.26
N ASN A 70 5.15 0.76 4.88
CA ASN A 70 6.17 1.50 5.63
C ASN A 70 5.85 2.99 5.74
N LEU A 71 5.48 3.66 4.64
CA LEU A 71 5.13 5.08 4.66
C LEU A 71 3.94 5.36 5.60
N PHE A 72 2.89 4.53 5.53
CA PHE A 72 1.74 4.66 6.41
C PHE A 72 2.13 4.48 7.89
N GLN A 73 2.95 3.46 8.19
CA GLN A 73 3.41 3.24 9.56
C GLN A 73 4.30 4.39 10.08
N ASP A 74 5.18 4.94 9.25
CA ASP A 74 6.03 6.07 9.63
C ASP A 74 5.20 7.32 9.98
N VAL A 75 4.11 7.57 9.24
CA VAL A 75 3.16 8.65 9.55
C VAL A 75 2.44 8.38 10.87
N LEU A 76 1.97 7.15 11.07
CA LEU A 76 1.32 6.77 12.31
C LEU A 76 2.27 6.97 13.50
N ASP A 77 3.49 6.44 13.45
CA ASP A 77 4.44 6.57 14.55
C ASP A 77 4.78 8.05 14.87
N LYS A 78 4.92 8.90 13.83
CA LYS A 78 5.15 10.34 14.01
C LYS A 78 3.96 11.09 14.62
N THR A 79 2.75 10.75 14.23
CA THR A 79 1.54 11.48 14.65
C THR A 79 0.94 10.98 15.95
N LYS A 80 1.43 9.85 16.49
CA LYS A 80 0.99 9.28 17.77
C LYS A 80 0.97 10.28 18.93
N GLY A 81 1.97 11.18 18.98
CA GLY A 81 2.08 12.21 20.02
C GLY A 81 0.97 13.27 19.97
N ASN A 82 0.35 13.47 18.81
CA ASN A 82 -0.68 14.49 18.62
C ASN A 82 -2.03 14.08 19.24
N TYR A 83 -2.24 12.79 19.47
CA TYR A 83 -3.51 12.24 19.98
C TYR A 83 -3.48 11.97 21.50
N VAL A 84 -2.41 12.33 22.20
CA VAL A 84 -2.23 12.03 23.64
C VAL A 84 -3.35 12.59 24.53
N HIS A 85 -4.04 13.64 24.08
CA HIS A 85 -5.16 14.25 24.80
C HIS A 85 -6.54 13.70 24.40
N ASN A 86 -6.64 12.89 23.34
CA ASN A 86 -7.87 12.25 22.90
C ASN A 86 -7.72 10.72 22.95
N LYS A 87 -8.19 10.13 24.05
CA LYS A 87 -8.00 8.70 24.35
C LYS A 87 -8.62 7.77 23.30
N GLU A 88 -9.74 8.17 22.69
CA GLU A 88 -10.43 7.38 21.67
C GLU A 88 -9.67 7.40 20.34
N GLU A 89 -9.28 8.59 19.87
CA GLU A 89 -8.42 8.72 18.67
C GLU A 89 -7.08 8.02 18.85
N LEU A 90 -6.47 8.11 20.04
CA LEU A 90 -5.23 7.41 20.36
C LEU A 90 -5.39 5.88 20.27
N ASN A 91 -6.54 5.33 20.68
CA ASN A 91 -6.81 3.90 20.56
C ASN A 91 -6.92 3.47 19.10
N HIS A 92 -7.69 4.19 18.28
CA HIS A 92 -7.80 3.92 16.83
C HIS A 92 -6.44 3.99 16.15
N HIS A 93 -5.60 4.94 16.56
CA HIS A 93 -4.26 5.12 16.05
C HIS A 93 -3.33 3.94 16.37
N ILE A 94 -3.36 3.45 17.61
CA ILE A 94 -2.61 2.27 18.04
C ILE A 94 -3.10 1.02 17.29
N GLU A 95 -4.40 0.89 17.08
CA GLU A 95 -4.98 -0.24 16.35
C GLU A 95 -4.56 -0.23 14.87
N LEU A 96 -4.49 0.95 14.23
CA LEU A 96 -3.94 1.07 12.88
C LEU A 96 -2.48 0.64 12.78
N ILE A 97 -1.65 0.98 13.77
CA ILE A 97 -0.26 0.51 13.82
C ILE A 97 -0.23 -1.02 13.86
N HIS A 98 -1.11 -1.64 14.65
CA HIS A 98 -1.20 -3.10 14.71
C HIS A 98 -1.67 -3.72 13.38
N ILE A 99 -2.69 -3.12 12.75
CA ILE A 99 -3.18 -3.54 11.43
C ILE A 99 -2.06 -3.45 10.37
N MET A 100 -1.29 -2.37 10.36
CA MET A 100 -0.16 -2.20 9.43
C MET A 100 0.91 -3.28 9.61
N ASP A 101 1.22 -3.65 10.85
CA ASP A 101 2.16 -4.74 11.12
C ASP A 101 1.63 -6.11 10.64
N GLN A 102 0.35 -6.40 10.90
CA GLN A 102 -0.30 -7.60 10.40
C GLN A 102 -0.31 -7.66 8.86
N LEU A 103 -0.64 -6.55 8.19
CA LEU A 103 -0.58 -6.43 6.74
C LEU A 103 0.83 -6.66 6.19
N ARG A 104 1.86 -6.09 6.84
CA ARG A 104 3.27 -6.29 6.46
C ARG A 104 3.63 -7.77 6.48
N ASN A 105 3.19 -8.49 7.52
CA ASN A 105 3.41 -9.92 7.62
C ASN A 105 2.75 -10.67 6.46
N CYS A 106 1.63 -10.19 5.93
CA CYS A 106 0.95 -10.80 4.79
C CYS A 106 1.58 -10.49 3.41
N VAL A 107 2.62 -9.66 3.31
CA VAL A 107 3.32 -9.41 2.04
C VAL A 107 4.39 -10.49 1.78
N TYR A 108 4.47 -11.01 0.55
CA TYR A 108 5.54 -11.96 0.19
C TYR A 108 6.92 -11.29 0.30
N LYS A 109 7.86 -11.92 1.02
CA LYS A 109 9.23 -11.41 1.16
C LYS A 109 9.98 -11.50 -0.16
N THR A 110 10.54 -10.39 -0.65
CA THR A 110 11.36 -10.34 -1.88
C THR A 110 12.72 -9.69 -1.62
N LYS A 111 13.75 -10.50 -1.34
CA LYS A 111 15.04 -9.98 -0.84
C LYS A 111 15.84 -9.17 -1.88
N ASP A 112 15.84 -9.56 -3.16
CA ASP A 112 16.82 -9.01 -4.13
C ASP A 112 16.24 -8.07 -5.20
N ARG A 113 15.01 -8.33 -5.67
CA ARG A 113 14.42 -7.55 -6.77
C ARG A 113 13.96 -6.16 -6.31
N CYS A 114 13.56 -6.02 -5.04
CA CYS A 114 13.14 -4.75 -4.49
C CYS A 114 14.30 -3.76 -4.35
N LYS A 115 15.47 -4.24 -3.88
CA LYS A 115 16.70 -3.44 -3.80
C LYS A 115 17.10 -2.83 -5.14
N LYS A 116 16.97 -3.58 -6.24
CA LYS A 116 17.28 -3.07 -7.60
C LYS A 116 16.30 -1.96 -8.02
N LEU A 117 15.01 -2.16 -7.80
CA LEU A 117 13.98 -1.14 -8.12
C LEU A 117 14.18 0.14 -7.32
N TYR A 118 14.52 0.01 -6.02
CA TYR A 118 14.78 1.15 -5.16
C TYR A 118 16.02 1.95 -5.60
N LYS A 119 17.09 1.27 -6.06
CA LYS A 119 18.23 1.95 -6.67
C LYS A 119 17.85 2.67 -7.97
N MET A 120 16.95 2.11 -8.77
CA MET A 120 16.48 2.76 -10.01
C MET A 120 15.63 4.00 -9.73
N SER A 121 14.84 4.02 -8.66
CA SER A 121 14.11 5.23 -8.24
C SER A 121 15.03 6.39 -7.84
N ASP A 122 16.25 6.09 -7.41
CA ASP A 122 17.23 7.10 -6.99
C ASP A 122 17.94 7.74 -8.18
N ILE A 123 18.05 7.02 -9.29
CA ILE A 123 18.78 7.43 -10.50
C ILE A 123 17.86 8.09 -11.52
N ALA A 124 16.58 7.70 -11.57
CA ALA A 124 15.61 8.30 -12.47
C ALA A 124 15.26 9.72 -11.99
N THR A 125 16.07 10.69 -12.37
CA THR A 125 15.80 12.12 -12.19
C THR A 125 14.42 12.45 -12.77
N THR A 126 13.73 13.40 -12.15
CA THR A 126 12.41 13.98 -12.45
C THR A 126 12.22 14.56 -13.87
N SER A 127 13.10 14.19 -14.81
CA SER A 127 13.21 14.68 -16.18
C SER A 127 13.06 13.54 -17.21
N SER A 128 12.14 12.61 -16.98
CA SER A 128 11.61 11.80 -18.10
C SER A 128 10.44 12.56 -18.74
N PRO A 129 10.27 12.50 -20.08
CA PRO A 129 9.16 13.16 -20.76
C PRO A 129 7.85 12.75 -20.10
N ALA A 130 6.81 13.58 -20.20
CA ALA A 130 5.46 13.32 -19.70
C ALA A 130 4.82 12.10 -20.39
N ILE A 131 5.38 10.91 -20.18
CA ILE A 131 4.84 9.64 -20.60
C ILE A 131 3.63 9.44 -19.70
N SER A 132 2.45 9.41 -20.31
CA SER A 132 1.23 9.06 -19.58
C SER A 132 1.42 7.73 -18.86
N GLU A 133 1.01 7.63 -17.60
CA GLU A 133 1.03 6.37 -16.81
C GLU A 133 0.42 5.18 -17.59
N ARG A 134 -0.55 5.47 -18.47
CA ARG A 134 -1.20 4.47 -19.34
C ARG A 134 -0.22 3.75 -20.25
N ASN A 135 0.83 4.42 -20.71
CA ASN A 135 1.83 3.87 -21.63
C ASN A 135 3.04 3.26 -20.91
N MET A 136 3.15 3.47 -19.60
CA MET A 136 4.24 2.91 -18.81
C MET A 136 4.08 1.39 -18.61
N THR A 137 5.22 0.71 -18.59
CA THR A 137 5.33 -0.70 -18.20
C THR A 137 5.15 -0.87 -16.69
N ALA A 138 4.91 -2.11 -16.24
CA ALA A 138 4.78 -2.40 -14.80
C ALA A 138 6.05 -2.03 -13.99
N ASN A 139 7.25 -2.16 -14.58
CA ASN A 139 8.49 -1.75 -13.92
C ASN A 139 8.60 -0.23 -13.80
N GLN A 140 8.28 0.51 -14.87
CA GLN A 140 8.29 1.98 -14.86
C GLN A 140 7.29 2.52 -13.83
N LEU A 141 6.09 1.94 -13.76
CA LEU A 141 5.09 2.31 -12.75
C LEU A 141 5.54 1.96 -11.33
N ALA A 142 6.21 0.82 -11.13
CA ALA A 142 6.77 0.49 -9.82
C ALA A 142 7.85 1.50 -9.40
N VAL A 143 8.76 1.88 -10.31
CA VAL A 143 9.77 2.92 -10.05
C VAL A 143 9.10 4.26 -9.74
N LEU A 144 8.13 4.69 -10.54
CA LEU A 144 7.39 5.94 -10.31
C LEU A 144 6.69 5.94 -8.95
N GLN A 145 6.00 4.85 -8.58
CA GLN A 145 5.36 4.74 -7.26
C GLN A 145 6.39 4.84 -6.14
N LEU A 146 7.53 4.16 -6.24
CA LEU A 146 8.60 4.22 -5.24
C LEU A 146 9.19 5.63 -5.11
N GLN A 147 9.30 6.38 -6.21
CA GLN A 147 9.73 7.78 -6.17
C GLN A 147 8.75 8.67 -5.42
N LYS A 148 7.46 8.52 -5.68
CA LYS A 148 6.41 9.27 -4.97
C LYS A 148 6.43 8.95 -3.47
N LEU A 149 6.55 7.67 -3.10
CA LEU A 149 6.68 7.23 -1.71
C LEU A 149 7.93 7.81 -1.04
N LYS A 150 9.08 7.80 -1.74
CA LYS A 150 10.33 8.36 -1.22
C LYS A 150 10.26 9.87 -1.04
N SER A 151 9.62 10.58 -1.97
CA SER A 151 9.37 12.03 -1.87
C SER A 151 8.52 12.34 -0.65
N ALA A 152 7.41 11.62 -0.45
CA ALA A 152 6.55 11.76 0.72
C ALA A 152 7.30 11.44 2.03
N SER A 153 8.06 10.33 2.07
CA SER A 153 8.87 9.93 3.23
C SER A 153 9.87 11.02 3.66
N ARG A 154 10.52 11.69 2.71
CA ARG A 154 11.43 12.81 2.99
C ARG A 154 10.74 14.05 3.56
N ARG A 155 9.45 14.20 3.28
CA ARG A 155 8.62 15.33 3.69
C ARG A 155 7.69 14.99 4.86
N LEU A 156 7.92 13.91 5.59
CA LEU A 156 7.04 13.51 6.70
C LEU A 156 6.97 14.49 7.88
N ASN A 157 7.77 15.55 7.92
CA ASN A 157 7.61 16.63 8.91
C ASN A 157 6.58 17.68 8.47
N ASP A 158 6.18 17.66 7.20
CA ASP A 158 5.12 18.51 6.64
C ASP A 158 3.76 17.91 7.03
N ALA A 159 3.00 18.66 7.83
CA ALA A 159 1.69 18.23 8.32
C ALA A 159 0.72 17.94 7.16
N HIS A 160 0.82 18.69 6.05
CA HIS A 160 -0.01 18.46 4.88
C HIS A 160 0.30 17.10 4.23
N VAL A 161 1.58 16.71 4.18
CA VAL A 161 1.97 15.38 3.67
C VAL A 161 1.47 14.26 4.58
N GLN A 162 1.54 14.45 5.90
CA GLN A 162 1.00 13.47 6.86
C GLN A 162 -0.51 13.28 6.65
N GLU A 163 -1.25 14.38 6.53
CA GLU A 163 -2.70 14.37 6.28
C GLU A 163 -3.06 13.69 4.95
N MET A 164 -2.33 13.99 3.87
CA MET A 164 -2.53 13.32 2.58
C MET A 164 -2.29 11.81 2.65
N VAL A 165 -1.22 11.37 3.33
CA VAL A 165 -0.99 9.93 3.54
C VAL A 165 -2.17 9.32 4.29
N MET A 166 -2.59 9.91 5.40
CA MET A 166 -3.70 9.39 6.21
C MET A 166 -5.02 9.37 5.44
N ASP A 167 -5.27 10.33 4.55
CA ASP A 167 -6.47 10.34 3.71
C ASP A 167 -6.48 9.17 2.70
N GLU A 168 -5.33 8.91 2.06
CA GLU A 168 -5.20 7.82 1.09
C GLU A 168 -5.36 6.42 1.71
N LEU A 169 -5.34 6.30 3.05
CA LEU A 169 -5.60 5.06 3.80
C LEU A 169 -6.95 4.44 3.42
N LYS A 170 -7.97 5.28 3.19
CA LYS A 170 -9.32 4.87 2.73
C LYS A 170 -9.28 3.99 1.47
N SER A 171 -8.28 4.22 0.61
CA SER A 171 -8.12 3.53 -0.66
C SER A 171 -7.09 2.40 -0.64
N LEU A 172 -6.38 2.20 0.48
CA LEU A 172 -5.26 1.28 0.59
C LEU A 172 -5.66 -0.18 0.26
N ASN A 173 -6.90 -0.56 0.52
CA ASN A 173 -7.42 -1.90 0.24
C ASN A 173 -7.35 -2.26 -1.26
N LEU A 174 -7.46 -1.25 -2.12
CA LEU A 174 -7.34 -1.41 -3.57
C LEU A 174 -5.91 -1.77 -3.95
N TYR A 175 -4.91 -1.27 -3.23
CA TYR A 175 -3.50 -1.50 -3.52
C TYR A 175 -3.03 -2.84 -2.95
N ILE A 176 -3.58 -3.29 -1.81
CA ILE A 176 -3.21 -4.57 -1.17
C ILE A 176 -3.67 -5.78 -1.99
N LYS A 177 -4.85 -5.72 -2.62
CA LYS A 177 -5.40 -6.86 -3.39
C LYS A 177 -4.52 -7.15 -4.61
N GLY A 178 -3.81 -8.29 -4.62
CA GLY A 178 -3.05 -8.74 -5.79
C GLY A 178 -2.02 -9.84 -5.49
N LYS A 179 -1.18 -10.18 -6.47
CA LYS A 179 -0.30 -11.38 -6.41
C LYS A 179 0.83 -11.33 -5.38
N GLY A 180 1.12 -10.15 -4.86
CA GLY A 180 2.19 -9.88 -3.89
C GLY A 180 1.74 -9.97 -2.44
N PHE A 181 0.44 -10.14 -2.21
CA PHE A 181 -0.18 -10.36 -0.91
C PHE A 181 -0.52 -11.84 -0.75
N ARG A 182 -0.21 -12.40 0.41
CA ARG A 182 -0.43 -13.82 0.73
C ARG A 182 -1.93 -14.10 0.89
N LYS A 183 -2.28 -15.33 0.57
CA LYS A 183 -3.54 -15.94 0.98
C LYS A 183 -3.19 -17.01 2.01
N ILE A 184 -4.13 -17.35 2.89
CA ILE A 184 -3.97 -18.47 3.81
C ILE A 184 -3.95 -19.75 2.96
N THR A 185 -2.78 -20.35 2.85
CA THR A 185 -2.65 -21.76 2.48
C THR A 185 -2.61 -22.52 3.78
N ASN A 186 -3.69 -23.25 4.10
CA ASN A 186 -3.59 -24.32 5.10
C ASN A 186 -2.61 -25.34 4.52
N ASP A 187 -1.35 -25.30 4.92
CA ASP A 187 -0.45 -26.45 4.75
C ASP A 187 -0.81 -27.53 5.77
#